data_AF-I3E832-F1
#
_entry.id   AF-I3E832-F1
#
_cell.length_a   1.000
_cell.length_b   1.000
_cell.length_c   1.000
_cell.angle_alpha   90.00
_cell.angle_beta   90.00
_cell.angle_gamma   90.00
#
_symmetry.space_group_name_H-M   'P 1'
#
loop_
_entity.id
_entity.type
_entity.pdbx_description
1 polymer ?
#
loop_
_entity_poly.entity_id
_entity_poly.type
_entity_poly.pdbx_seq_one_letter_code
_entity_poly.pdbx_strand_id
1 'polypeptide(L)' 'MANNKPNPDDRSDNVEKLQSMIFNTIQNMEEAEATLEFSNEQERAQIEAKNERRRESIEGMRAEIKDEYRAQNNNNQ' A
#
# COMPACT_ATOMS: atom_id res chain seq x y z
N MET A 1 -19.05 -2.47 -7.71
CA MET A 1 -18.35 -2.64 -6.43
C MET A 1 -17.49 -3.87 -6.58
N ALA A 2 -16.16 -3.71 -6.67
CA ALA A 2 -15.26 -4.85 -6.89
C ALA A 2 -15.20 -5.68 -5.60
N ASN A 3 -15.84 -6.84 -5.61
CA ASN A 3 -15.70 -7.85 -4.57
C ASN A 3 -14.30 -8.45 -4.65
N ASN A 4 -13.30 -7.77 -4.08
CA ASN A 4 -12.00 -8.38 -3.84
C ASN A 4 -12.08 -9.14 -2.51
N LYS A 5 -12.88 -10.21 -2.46
CA LYS A 5 -12.88 -11.11 -1.33
C LYS A 5 -11.67 -12.04 -1.53
N PRO A 6 -10.62 -11.95 -0.71
CA PRO A 6 -9.43 -12.78 -0.90
C PRO A 6 -9.85 -14.25 -0.88
N ASN A 7 -9.36 -15.00 -1.86
CA ASN A 7 -9.60 -16.43 -1.93
C ASN A 7 -8.97 -17.07 -0.67
N PRO A 8 -9.73 -17.89 0.09
CA PRO A 8 -9.25 -18.47 1.34
C PRO A 8 -8.11 -19.48 1.17
N ASP A 9 -7.85 -19.96 -0.05
CA ASP A 9 -6.93 -21.08 -0.32
C ASP A 9 -5.43 -20.71 -0.22
N ASP A 10 -5.04 -19.42 -0.27
CA ASP A 10 -3.68 -19.04 0.14
C ASP A 10 -3.63 -17.60 0.67
N ARG A 11 -3.80 -17.47 1.99
CA ARG A 11 -3.68 -16.16 2.65
C ARG A 11 -2.24 -15.66 2.73
N SER A 12 -1.25 -16.54 2.50
CA SER A 12 0.17 -16.19 2.44
C SER A 12 0.47 -15.35 1.20
N ASP A 13 -0.14 -15.72 0.06
CA ASP A 13 -0.03 -14.98 -1.20
C ASP A 13 -0.53 -13.53 -1.09
N ASN A 14 -1.59 -13.30 -0.31
CA ASN A 14 -2.16 -11.97 -0.14
C ASN A 14 -1.21 -11.05 0.65
N VAL A 15 -0.57 -11.60 1.69
CA VAL A 15 0.45 -10.87 2.46
C VAL A 15 1.63 -10.49 1.59
N GLU A 16 2.15 -11.43 0.78
CA GLU A 16 3.28 -11.14 -0.13
C GLU A 16 2.92 -10.07 -1.17
N LYS A 17 1.73 -10.15 -1.78
CA LYS A 17 1.23 -9.14 -2.72
C LYS A 17 1.09 -7.77 -2.06
N LEU A 18 0.51 -7.70 -0.86
CA LEU A 18 0.37 -6.45 -0.11
C LEU A 18 1.73 -5.84 0.24
N GLN A 19 2.69 -6.65 0.68
CA GLN A 19 4.05 -6.20 0.95
C GLN A 19 4.74 -5.64 -0.30
N SER A 20 4.62 -6.33 -1.45
CA SER A 20 5.14 -5.86 -2.73
C SER A 20 4.51 -4.54 -3.17
N MET A 21 3.18 -4.40 -3.03
CA MET A 21 2.48 -3.16 -3.33
C MET A 21 2.91 -2.00 -2.42
N ILE A 22 3.11 -2.24 -1.13
CA ILE A 22 3.65 -1.25 -0.19
C ILE A 22 5.05 -0.81 -0.62
N PHE A 23 5.95 -1.76 -0.90
CA PHE A 23 7.33 -1.46 -1.33
C PHE A 23 7.34 -0.62 -2.61
N ASN A 24 6.62 -1.05 -3.64
CA ASN A 24 6.50 -0.30 -4.89
C ASN A 24 5.90 1.10 -4.66
N THR A 25 4.91 1.22 -3.77
CA THR A 25 4.29 2.53 -3.46
C THR A 25 5.28 3.47 -2.79
N ILE A 26 6.10 2.97 -1.85
CA ILE A 26 7.16 3.74 -1.19
C ILE A 26 8.21 4.19 -2.21
N GLN A 27 8.70 3.30 -3.07
CA GLN A 27 9.64 3.67 -4.13
C GLN A 27 9.07 4.76 -5.05
N ASN A 28 7.80 4.62 -5.47
CA ASN A 28 7.13 5.64 -6.27
C ASN A 28 6.93 6.99 -5.55
N MET A 29 6.90 7.00 -4.22
CA MET A 29 6.86 8.23 -3.43
C MET A 29 8.24 8.88 -3.39
N GLU A 30 9.29 8.10 -3.11
CA GLU A 30 10.68 8.57 -3.08
C GLU A 30 11.12 9.12 -4.44
N GLU A 31 10.81 8.41 -5.53
CA GLU A 31 11.08 8.89 -6.89
C GLU A 31 10.33 10.20 -7.19
N ALA A 32 9.06 10.30 -6.78
CA ALA A 32 8.31 11.53 -6.96
C ALA A 32 8.89 12.68 -6.12
N GLU A 33 9.36 12.41 -4.89
CA GLU A 33 10.03 13.40 -4.04
C GLU A 33 11.35 13.88 -4.65
N ALA A 34 12.13 12.98 -5.27
CA ALA A 34 13.34 13.36 -5.98
C ALA A 34 13.06 14.32 -7.15
N THR A 35 11.89 14.22 -7.80
CA THR A 35 11.50 15.17 -8.85
C THR A 35 11.05 16.55 -8.34
N LEU A 36 10.78 16.69 -7.03
CA LEU A 36 10.34 17.98 -6.45
C LEU A 36 11.40 19.08 -6.62
N GLU A 37 12.68 18.72 -6.59
CA GLU A 37 13.79 19.68 -6.77
C GLU A 37 13.68 20.45 -8.10
N PHE A 38 13.18 19.80 -9.15
CA PHE A 38 13.06 20.36 -10.50
C PHE A 38 11.64 20.83 -10.85
N SER A 39 10.68 20.63 -9.95
CA SER A 39 9.26 20.89 -10.16
C SER A 39 8.87 22.33 -9.81
N ASN A 40 7.90 22.88 -10.53
CA ASN A 40 7.28 24.17 -10.18
C ASN A 40 6.29 24.03 -9.00
N GLU A 41 5.79 25.15 -8.46
CA GLU A 41 4.88 25.14 -7.29
C GLU A 41 3.60 24.30 -7.50
N GLN A 42 3.03 24.32 -8.72
CA GLN A 42 1.82 23.54 -9.01
C GLN A 42 2.12 22.04 -9.08
N GLU A 43 3.24 21.66 -9.68
CA GLU A 43 3.71 20.28 -9.74
C GLU A 43 4.06 19.75 -8.34
N ARG A 44 4.72 20.57 -7.52
CA ARG A 44 5.03 20.24 -6.13
C ARG A 44 3.77 19.94 -5.33
N ALA A 45 2.77 20.81 -5.37
CA ALA A 45 1.51 20.61 -4.68
C ALA A 45 0.78 19.33 -5.14
N GLN A 46 0.84 19.00 -6.44
CA GLN A 46 0.26 17.76 -6.98
C GLN A 46 0.99 16.51 -6.51
N ILE A 47 2.33 16.54 -6.51
CA ILE A 47 3.17 15.44 -6.03
C ILE A 47 2.92 15.20 -4.54
N GLU A 48 2.92 16.26 -3.73
CA GLU A 48 2.64 16.17 -2.29
C GLU A 48 1.25 15.61 -2.01
N ALA A 49 0.21 16.11 -2.68
CA ALA A 49 -1.16 15.59 -2.53
C ALA A 49 -1.27 14.12 -2.97
N LYS A 50 -0.51 13.70 -3.99
CA LYS A 50 -0.47 12.30 -4.43
C LYS A 50 0.26 11.42 -3.43
N ASN A 51 1.36 11.89 -2.85
CA ASN A 51 2.10 11.19 -1.81
C ASN A 51 1.28 11.04 -0.53
N GLU A 52 0.48 12.04 -0.17
CA GLU A 52 -0.40 11.94 1.00
C GLU A 52 -1.45 10.84 0.83
N ARG A 53 -2.12 10.78 -0.32
CA ARG A 53 -3.05 9.67 -0.64
C ARG A 53 -2.36 8.30 -0.66
N ARG A 54 -1.10 8.24 -1.09
CA ARG A 54 -0.32 6.99 -1.05
C ARG A 54 -0.02 6.56 0.39
N ARG A 55 0.23 7.49 1.32
CA ARG A 55 0.39 7.18 2.75
C ARG A 55 -0.88 6.57 3.33
N GLU A 56 -2.04 7.17 3.05
CA GLU A 56 -3.34 6.61 3.47
C GLU A 56 -3.54 5.20 2.93
N SER A 57 -3.20 4.96 1.66
CA SER A 57 -3.30 3.64 1.04
C SER A 57 -2.33 2.62 1.67
N ILE A 58 -1.11 3.03 2.03
CA ILE A 58 -0.14 2.17 2.74
C ILE A 58 -0.66 1.78 4.12
N GLU A 59 -1.26 2.72 4.86
CA GLU A 59 -1.85 2.42 6.17
C GLU A 59 -3.01 1.42 6.04
N GLY A 60 -3.85 1.54 5.01
CA GLY A 60 -4.88 0.54 4.68
C GLY A 60 -4.28 -0.84 4.41
N MET A 61 -3.27 -0.93 3.56
CA MET A 61 -2.59 -2.20 3.25
C MET A 61 -1.92 -2.81 4.49
N ARG A 62 -1.33 -1.99 5.37
CA ARG A 62 -0.74 -2.45 6.64
C ARG A 62 -1.78 -3.02 7.59
N ALA A 63 -2.97 -2.39 7.66
CA ALA A 63 -4.08 -2.90 8.44
C ALA A 63 -4.58 -4.25 7.89
N GLU A 64 -4.71 -4.38 6.56
CA GLU A 64 -5.09 -5.63 5.90
C GLU A 64 -4.09 -6.76 6.20
N ILE A 65 -2.77 -6.51 6.07
CA ILE A 65 -1.74 -7.50 6.42
C ILE A 65 -1.91 -7.99 7.87
N LYS A 66 -2.16 -7.08 8.81
CA LYS A 66 -2.35 -7.43 10.22
C LYS A 66 -3.57 -8.30 10.44
N ASP A 67 -4.66 -8.03 9.73
CA ASP A 67 -5.88 -8.82 9.82
C ASP A 67 -5.72 -10.19 9.16
N GLU A 68 -4.97 -10.30 8.06
CA GLU A 68 -4.61 -11.59 7.45
C GLU A 68 -3.79 -12.47 8.41
N TYR A 69 -2.78 -11.91 9.10
CA TYR A 69 -2.02 -12.64 10.13
C TYR A 69 -2.89 -13.12 11.30
N ARG A 70 -3.85 -12.29 11.75
CA ARG A 70 -4.79 -12.69 12.81
C ARG A 70 -5.69 -13.82 12.34
N ALA A 71 -6.16 -13.74 11.11
CA ALA A 71 -7.07 -14.72 10.54
C ALA A 71 -6.36 -16.06 10.24
N GLN A 72 -5.08 -16.04 9.88
CA GLN A 72 -4.23 -17.23 9.75
C GLN A 72 -4.00 -17.92 11.11
N ASN A 73 -3.76 -17.16 12.18
CA ASN A 73 -3.57 -17.72 13.53
C ASN A 73 -4.85 -18.30 14.15
N ASN A 74 -6.01 -17.68 13.90
CA ASN A 74 -7.30 -18.17 14.42
C ASN A 74 -7.79 -19.46 13.71
N ASN A 75 -7.28 -19.78 12.53
CA ASN A 75 -7.62 -21.04 11.85
C ASN A 75 -6.86 -22.26 12.39
N ASN A 76 -5.88 -22.06 13.30
CA ASN A 76 -5.06 -23.12 13.89
C ASN A 76 -5.49 -23.52 15.33
N GLN A 77 -6.71 -23.19 15.76
CA GLN A 77 -7.33 -23.67 17.01
C GLN A 77 -8.61 -24.43 16.72
#